data_AF-A0A744GNX5-F1
#
_entry.id   AF-A0A744GNX5-F1
#
_cell.length_a   1.000
_cell.length_b   1.000
_cell.length_c   1.000
_cell.angle_alpha   90.00
_cell.angle_beta   90.00
_cell.angle_gamma   90.00
#
_symmetry.space_group_name_H-M   'P 1'
#
loop_
_entity.id
_entity.type
_entity.pdbx_description
1 polymer ?
#
loop_
_entity_poly.entity_id
_entity_poly.type
_entity_poly.pdbx_seq_one_letter_code
_entity_poly.pdbx_strand_id
1 'polypeptide(L)'
;MMSNQLHKKIEACSFPVDPGSFSCAEEHLTCPITLDIPKNGVFVKVSSQSDVCCLFDREALLNLVCQELKHPLSREPICMDMIVRKKDCYFNTLRDKFTSI
;
A
#
# COMPACT_ATOMS: atom_id res chain seq x y z
N MET A 1 9.40 7.81 -19.26
CA MET A 1 9.02 6.46 -18.77
C MET A 1 8.34 6.63 -17.41
N MET A 2 7.03 6.41 -17.34
CA MET A 2 6.23 6.58 -16.11
C MET A 2 6.61 5.59 -14.98
N SER A 3 7.14 4.42 -15.34
CA SER A 3 7.58 3.37 -14.40
C SER A 3 8.68 3.84 -13.43
N ASN A 4 9.63 4.67 -13.87
CA ASN A 4 10.73 5.15 -13.02
C ASN A 4 10.24 6.11 -11.92
N GLN A 5 9.28 6.99 -12.22
CA GLN A 5 8.72 7.91 -11.22
C GLN A 5 7.87 7.16 -10.19
N LEU A 6 7.10 6.16 -10.63
CA LEU A 6 6.30 5.32 -9.74
C LEU A 6 7.18 4.51 -8.78
N HIS A 7 8.25 3.87 -9.27
CA HIS A 7 9.23 3.20 -8.41
C HIS A 7 9.81 4.15 -7.36
N LYS A 8 10.28 5.33 -7.78
CA LYS A 8 10.82 6.34 -6.84
C LYS A 8 9.79 6.76 -5.79
N LYS A 9 8.51 6.87 -6.14
CA LYS A 9 7.45 7.18 -5.18
C LYS A 9 7.22 6.04 -4.20
N ILE A 10 7.19 4.79 -4.67
CA ILE A 10 7.08 3.60 -3.81
C ILE A 10 8.22 3.57 -2.80
N GLU A 11 9.46 3.73 -3.27
CA GLU A 11 10.65 3.78 -2.41
C GLU A 11 10.54 4.89 -1.35
N ALA A 12 10.18 6.10 -1.77
CA ALA A 12 10.06 7.25 -0.87
C ALA A 12 8.88 7.15 0.12
N CYS A 13 7.88 6.33 -0.17
CA CYS A 13 6.71 6.12 0.70
C CYS A 13 6.80 4.82 1.51
N SER A 14 7.80 3.98 1.25
CA SER A 14 8.02 2.73 1.98
C SER A 14 8.53 3.01 3.39
N PHE A 15 8.18 2.14 4.33
CA PHE A 15 8.58 2.27 5.72
C PHE A 15 8.72 0.90 6.41
N PRO A 16 9.56 0.77 7.45
CA PRO A 16 9.58 -0.42 8.29
C PRO A 16 8.26 -0.61 9.02
N VAL A 17 7.68 -1.80 8.92
CA VAL A 17 6.42 -2.14 9.58
C VAL A 17 6.74 -2.76 10.93
N ASP A 18 6.22 -2.13 11.97
CA ASP A 18 6.19 -2.66 13.32
C ASP A 18 4.71 -2.86 13.69
N PRO A 19 4.21 -4.11 13.74
CA PRO A 19 2.80 -4.39 14.03
C PRO A 19 2.32 -3.76 15.33
N GLY A 20 3.18 -3.72 16.36
CA GLY A 20 2.84 -3.12 17.66
C GLY A 20 2.66 -1.59 17.61
N SER A 21 3.08 -0.94 16.53
CA SER A 21 2.90 0.51 16.34
C SER A 21 1.54 0.89 15.75
N PHE A 22 0.73 -0.08 15.34
CA PHE A 22 -0.59 0.15 14.76
C PHE A 22 -1.71 -0.07 15.79
N SER A 23 -2.78 0.70 15.69
CA SER A 23 -3.95 0.60 16.56
C SER A 23 -4.97 -0.46 16.09
N CYS A 24 -4.57 -1.40 15.24
CA CYS A 24 -5.43 -2.38 14.62
C CYS A 24 -4.87 -3.80 14.79
N ALA A 25 -5.74 -4.81 14.56
CA ALA A 25 -5.33 -6.20 14.54
C ALA A 25 -4.39 -6.50 13.36
N GLU A 26 -3.48 -7.46 13.56
CA GLU A 26 -2.48 -7.87 12.57
C GLU A 26 -3.06 -8.34 11.23
N GLU A 27 -4.29 -8.87 11.23
CA GLU A 27 -5.02 -9.22 10.01
C GLU A 27 -5.19 -8.05 9.04
N HIS A 28 -5.28 -6.81 9.54
CA HIS A 28 -5.36 -5.61 8.71
C HIS A 28 -4.01 -5.18 8.10
N LEU A 29 -2.89 -5.74 8.61
CA LEU A 29 -1.53 -5.47 8.14
C LEU A 29 -1.05 -6.50 7.12
N THR A 30 -1.86 -7.52 6.82
CA THR A 30 -1.49 -8.59 5.89
C THR A 30 -1.45 -8.07 4.46
N CYS A 31 -0.30 -8.26 3.79
CA CYS A 31 -0.16 -7.88 2.39
C CYS A 31 -1.01 -8.80 1.50
N PRO A 32 -1.81 -8.24 0.55
CA PRO A 32 -2.68 -9.04 -0.31
C PRO A 32 -1.93 -9.84 -1.39
N ILE A 33 -0.62 -9.64 -1.54
CA ILE A 33 0.22 -10.38 -2.51
C ILE A 33 0.95 -11.53 -1.80
N THR A 34 1.65 -11.23 -0.71
CA THR A 34 2.48 -12.22 0.00
C THR A 34 1.68 -13.03 1.02
N LEU A 35 0.50 -12.55 1.41
CA LEU A 35 -0.34 -13.13 2.46
C LEU A 35 0.36 -13.18 3.83
N ASP A 36 1.28 -12.25 4.07
CA ASP A 36 2.04 -12.10 5.31
C ASP A 36 2.21 -10.61 5.65
N ILE A 37 2.59 -10.31 6.90
CA ILE A 37 2.89 -8.95 7.34
C ILE A 37 4.27 -8.55 6.78
N PRO A 38 4.37 -7.52 5.93
CA PRO A 38 5.64 -7.17 5.31
C PRO A 38 6.59 -6.55 6.32
N LYS A 39 7.90 -6.81 6.19
CA LYS A 39 8.93 -6.10 6.99
C LYS A 39 9.07 -4.63 6.57
N ASN A 40 8.99 -4.38 5.27
CA ASN A 40 8.98 -3.04 4.68
C ASN A 40 7.71 -2.90 3.86
N GLY A 41 6.83 -2.01 4.32
CA GLY A 41 5.51 -1.83 3.77
C GLY A 41 5.33 -0.50 3.08
N VAL A 42 4.31 -0.42 2.22
CA VAL A 42 3.84 0.81 1.58
C VAL A 42 2.32 0.81 1.55
N PHE A 43 1.71 1.93 1.89
CA PHE A 43 0.26 2.07 1.77
C PHE A 43 -0.13 2.38 0.33
N VAL A 44 -1.08 1.60 -0.18
CA VAL A 44 -1.60 1.72 -1.53
C VAL A 44 -3.12 1.82 -1.49
N LYS A 45 -3.70 2.86 -2.09
CA LYS A 45 -5.14 2.99 -2.26
C LYS A 45 -5.67 1.89 -3.16
N VAL A 46 -6.88 1.42 -2.87
CA VAL A 46 -7.56 0.40 -3.68
C VAL A 46 -7.75 0.89 -5.13
N SER A 47 -8.02 2.19 -5.32
CA SER A 47 -8.07 2.86 -6.62
C SER A 47 -7.65 4.32 -6.48
N SER A 48 -7.44 5.02 -7.60
CA SER A 48 -7.05 6.44 -7.59
C SER A 48 -8.10 7.35 -6.92
N GLN A 49 -9.37 6.95 -6.96
CA GLN A 49 -10.50 7.67 -6.39
C GLN A 49 -10.91 7.16 -5.00
N SER A 50 -10.31 6.07 -4.52
CA SER A 50 -10.61 5.53 -3.20
C SER A 50 -9.81 6.25 -2.13
N ASP A 51 -10.41 6.41 -0.95
CA ASP A 51 -9.69 6.79 0.26
C ASP A 51 -9.18 5.56 1.03
N VAL A 52 -9.66 4.35 0.70
CA VAL A 52 -9.26 3.12 1.37
C VAL A 52 -7.89 2.68 0.89
N CYS A 53 -7.01 2.42 1.84
CA CYS A 53 -5.66 1.91 1.60
C CYS A 53 -5.51 0.47 2.09
N CYS A 54 -4.54 -0.24 1.53
CA CYS A 54 -4.05 -1.52 2.02
C CYS A 54 -2.54 -1.46 2.18
N LEU A 55 -1.99 -2.25 3.10
CA LEU A 55 -0.55 -2.38 3.27
C LEU A 55 -0.01 -3.40 2.28
N PHE A 56 0.99 -3.01 1.49
CA PHE A 56 1.67 -3.89 0.56
C PHE A 56 3.12 -4.09 0.97
N ASP A 57 3.65 -5.30 0.74
CA ASP A 57 5.08 -5.51 0.74
C ASP A 57 5.73 -4.69 -0.38
N ARG A 58 6.81 -3.96 -0.02
CA ARG A 58 7.54 -3.10 -0.94
C ARG A 58 8.04 -3.84 -2.17
N GLU A 59 8.68 -4.99 -1.98
CA GLU A 59 9.31 -5.74 -3.09
C GLU A 59 8.24 -6.39 -3.97
N ALA A 60 7.18 -6.93 -3.37
CA ALA A 60 6.05 -7.47 -4.11
C ALA A 60 5.36 -6.40 -4.97
N LEU A 61 5.17 -5.18 -4.43
CA LEU A 61 4.58 -4.08 -5.18
C LEU A 61 5.49 -3.61 -6.32
N LEU A 62 6.79 -3.46 -6.09
CA LEU A 62 7.75 -3.09 -7.13
C LEU A 62 7.76 -4.13 -8.26
N ASN A 63 7.74 -5.42 -7.94
CA ASN A 63 7.66 -6.49 -8.93
C ASN A 63 6.37 -6.43 -9.75
N LEU A 64 5.25 -6.09 -9.12
CA LEU A 64 3.96 -5.92 -9.78
C LEU A 64 3.99 -4.74 -10.77
N VAL A 65 4.58 -3.60 -10.36
CA VAL A 65 4.75 -2.43 -11.23
C VAL A 65 5.74 -2.69 -12.37
N CYS A 66 6.87 -3.36 -12.10
CA CYS A 66 7.84 -3.77 -13.11
C CYS A 66 7.24 -4.62 -14.23
N GLN A 67 6.27 -5.47 -13.89
CA GLN A 67 5.58 -6.36 -14.82
C GLN A 67 4.34 -5.72 -15.45
N GLU A 68 4.08 -4.42 -15.18
CA GLU A 68 2.89 -3.70 -15.65
C GLU A 68 1.57 -4.39 -15.29
N LEU A 69 1.57 -5.13 -14.17
CA LEU A 69 0.38 -5.81 -13.67
C LEU A 69 -0.56 -4.80 -13.00
N LYS A 70 -1.83 -5.20 -12.89
CA LYS A 70 -2.87 -4.37 -12.29
C LYS A 70 -2.97 -4.59 -10.79
N HIS A 71 -3.49 -3.61 -10.07
CA HIS A 71 -3.78 -3.69 -8.64
C HIS A 71 -4.58 -4.97 -8.32
N PRO A 72 -4.19 -5.78 -7.32
CA PRO A 72 -4.77 -7.11 -7.12
C PRO A 72 -6.26 -7.08 -6.74
N LEU A 73 -6.70 -6.03 -6.03
CA LEU A 73 -8.09 -5.86 -5.61
C LEU A 73 -8.98 -5.21 -6.68
N SER A 74 -8.69 -3.97 -7.08
CA SER A 74 -9.50 -3.21 -8.05
C SER A 74 -9.31 -3.60 -9.52
N ARG A 75 -8.20 -4.29 -9.85
CA ARG A 75 -7.79 -4.55 -11.24
C ARG A 75 -7.57 -3.27 -12.06
N GLU A 76 -7.28 -2.14 -11.41
CA GLU A 76 -6.87 -0.90 -12.08
C GLU A 76 -5.35 -0.84 -12.28
N PRO A 77 -4.84 -0.10 -13.30
CA PRO A 77 -3.42 0.20 -13.41
C PRO A 77 -2.92 0.95 -12.18
N ILE A 78 -1.81 0.51 -11.60
CA ILE A 78 -1.22 1.21 -10.45
C ILE A 78 -0.64 2.55 -10.91
N CYS A 79 -1.07 3.62 -10.26
CA CYS A 79 -0.61 4.98 -10.57
C CYS A 79 -0.08 5.69 -9.32
N MET A 80 0.53 6.85 -9.55
CA MET A 80 1.13 7.66 -8.49
C MET A 80 0.14 8.01 -7.38
N ASP A 81 -1.10 8.34 -7.73
CA ASP A 81 -2.11 8.78 -6.76
C ASP A 81 -2.55 7.68 -5.81
N MET A 82 -2.30 6.42 -6.16
CA MET A 82 -2.56 5.29 -5.26
C MET A 82 -1.48 5.14 -4.18
N ILE A 83 -0.26 5.65 -4.36
CA ILE A 83 0.83 5.48 -3.38
C ILE A 83 0.76 6.56 -2.31
N VAL A 84 0.60 6.15 -1.05
CA VAL A 84 0.38 7.03 0.10
C VAL A 84 1.55 6.93 1.09
N ARG A 85 1.98 8.06 1.65
CA ARG A 85 3.01 8.08 2.70
C ARG A 85 2.41 7.57 4.00
N LYS A 86 3.22 6.90 4.85
CA LYS A 86 2.82 6.41 6.17
C LYS A 86 1.99 7.42 6.98
N LYS A 87 2.45 8.67 7.05
CA LYS A 87 1.81 9.73 7.84
C LYS A 87 0.47 10.23 7.29
N ASP A 88 0.20 9.97 6.01
CA ASP A 88 -0.99 10.44 5.31
C ASP A 88 -2.06 9.33 5.23
N CYS A 89 -1.88 8.23 5.97
CA CYS A 89 -2.79 7.10 6.06
C CYS A 89 -2.94 6.67 7.53
N TYR A 90 -4.17 6.48 7.98
CA TYR A 90 -4.48 6.10 9.36
C TYR A 90 -5.51 4.97 9.40
N PHE A 91 -5.55 4.23 10.50
CA PHE A 91 -6.59 3.22 10.69
C PHE A 91 -7.88 3.87 11.19
N ASN A 92 -8.93 3.83 10.36
CA ASN A 92 -10.25 4.32 10.72
C ASN A 92 -11.03 3.21 11.45
N THR A 93 -11.12 3.33 12.77
CA THR A 93 -11.79 2.36 13.65
C THR A 93 -13.31 2.29 13.47
N LEU A 94 -13.93 3.27 12.82
CA LEU A 94 -15.36 3.21 12.50
C LEU A 94 -15.63 2.37 11.24
N ARG A 95 -14.63 2.22 10.36
CA ARG A 95 -14.73 1.49 9.09
C ARG A 95 -13.96 0.18 9.09
N ASP A 96 -13.10 -0.05 10.09
CA ASP A 96 -12.10 -1.13 10.15
C ASP A 96 -11.26 -1.21 8.86
N LYS A 97 -10.82 -0.03 8.39
CA LYS A 97 -9.99 0.13 7.20
C LYS A 97 -8.95 1.21 7.39
N PHE A 98 -7.81 1.05 6.71
CA PHE A 98 -6.89 2.16 6.52
C PHE A 98 -7.50 3.17 5.55
N THR A 99 -7.42 4.45 5.90
CA THR A 99 -7.96 5.56 5.11
C THR A 99 -6.88 6.63 4.91
N SER A 100 -6.73 7.13 3.69
CA SER A 100 -5.87 8.27 3.39
C SER A 100 -6.55 9.59 3.75
N ILE A 101 -5.77 10.57 4.22
CA ILE A 101 -6.21 11.95 4.47
C ILE A 101 -6.38 12.71 3.15
#